data_AF-A0A4Z1I900-F1
#
_entry.id   AF-A0A4Z1I900-F1
#
_cell.length_a   1.000
_cell.length_b   1.000
_cell.length_c   1.000
_cell.angle_alpha   90.00
_cell.angle_beta   90.00
_cell.angle_gamma   90.00
#
_symmetry.space_group_name_H-M   'P 1'
#
loop_
_entity.id
_entity.type
_entity.pdbx_description
1 polymer ?
#
loop_
_entity_poly.entity_id
_entity_poly.type
_entity_poly.pdbx_seq_one_letter_code
_entity_poly.pdbx_strand_id
1 'polypeptide(L)'
;MPASPCYKKSEIAKFTQVVRDHYFENTPSKWVNIAAAMAIEQARHLEGGDLFASDPWIGRKYTADACKNKWYYLVRKEEDEKSHALVADDFAIPDLMHNYWVKEKEEEMLSIFYGTDFPEIPEDVFKEIEVELEFKKAIQAHSLFSTARRDQ
;
A
#
# COMPACT_ATOMS: atom_id res chain seq x y z
N MET A 1 21.22 -9.80 -27.02
CA MET A 1 20.11 -10.35 -26.20
C MET A 1 18.83 -9.71 -26.69
N PRO A 2 17.73 -10.45 -26.95
CA PRO A 2 16.46 -9.82 -27.28
C PRO A 2 16.06 -8.93 -26.11
N ALA A 3 15.69 -7.69 -26.39
CA ALA A 3 15.21 -6.75 -25.39
C ALA A 3 14.04 -7.40 -24.64
N SER A 4 14.14 -7.51 -23.31
CA SER A 4 13.02 -7.97 -22.49
C SER A 4 11.79 -7.14 -22.86
N PRO A 5 10.66 -7.77 -23.22
CA PRO A 5 9.50 -7.02 -23.69
C PRO A 5 9.13 -5.98 -22.64
N CYS A 6 9.11 -4.72 -23.05
CA CYS A 6 8.81 -3.60 -22.17
C CYS A 6 7.33 -3.64 -21.78
N TYR A 7 7.02 -3.19 -20.56
CA TYR A 7 5.63 -3.04 -20.14
C TYR A 7 4.98 -1.90 -20.93
N LYS A 8 3.72 -2.10 -21.34
CA LYS A 8 2.94 -1.03 -21.99
C LYS A 8 2.49 0.00 -20.95
N LYS A 9 2.19 1.24 -21.37
CA LYS A 9 1.72 2.29 -20.45
C LYS A 9 0.43 1.90 -19.72
N SER A 10 -0.54 1.33 -20.42
CA SER A 10 -1.79 0.82 -19.85
C SER A 10 -1.55 -0.34 -18.88
N GLU A 11 -0.64 -1.26 -19.23
CA GLU A 11 -0.20 -2.35 -18.36
C GLU A 11 0.43 -1.84 -17.06
N ILE A 12 1.30 -0.81 -17.13
CA ILE A 12 1.88 -0.16 -15.94
C ILE A 12 0.81 0.53 -15.12
N ALA A 13 -0.11 1.28 -15.75
CA ALA A 13 -1.17 2.00 -15.05
C ALA A 13 -2.06 1.03 -14.26
N LYS A 14 -2.50 -0.06 -14.91
CA LYS A 14 -3.28 -1.11 -14.24
C LYS A 14 -2.49 -1.78 -13.13
N PHE A 15 -1.23 -2.13 -13.38
CA PHE A 15 -0.36 -2.74 -12.38
C PHE A 15 -0.24 -1.87 -11.12
N THR A 16 0.04 -0.57 -11.29
CA THR A 16 0.14 0.38 -10.17
C THR A 16 -1.20 0.52 -9.44
N GLN A 17 -2.33 0.53 -10.15
CA GLN A 17 -3.65 0.54 -9.52
C GLN A 17 -3.85 -0.69 -8.63
N VAL A 18 -3.66 -1.90 -9.16
CA VAL A 18 -3.83 -3.17 -8.42
C VAL A 18 -2.91 -3.22 -7.21
N VAL A 19 -1.66 -2.74 -7.31
CA VAL A 19 -0.75 -2.68 -6.16
C VAL A 19 -1.26 -1.71 -5.08
N ARG A 20 -1.84 -0.57 -5.47
CA ARG A 20 -2.42 0.40 -4.54
C ARG A 20 -3.66 -0.15 -3.84
N ASP A 21 -4.50 -0.88 -4.56
CA ASP A 21 -5.71 -1.51 -4.00
C ASP A 21 -5.34 -2.53 -2.90
N HIS A 22 -4.19 -3.20 -3.03
CA HIS A 22 -3.66 -4.14 -2.04
C HIS A 22 -2.56 -3.53 -1.14
N TYR A 23 -2.41 -2.20 -1.09
CA TYR A 23 -1.27 -1.56 -0.42
C TYR A 23 -1.24 -1.82 1.09
N PHE A 24 -2.41 -1.78 1.74
CA PHE A 24 -2.55 -1.98 3.18
C PHE A 24 -2.50 -3.46 3.61
N GLU A 25 -2.57 -4.39 2.67
CA GLU A 25 -2.35 -5.82 2.95
C GLU A 25 -0.86 -6.03 3.21
N ASN A 26 -0.46 -6.14 4.47
CA ASN A 26 0.95 -6.37 4.82
C ASN A 26 1.35 -7.85 4.81
N THR A 27 0.58 -8.68 4.11
CA THR A 27 0.81 -10.11 4.00
C THR A 27 1.69 -10.44 2.79
N PRO A 28 2.62 -11.42 2.91
CA PRO A 28 3.40 -11.91 1.77
C PRO A 28 2.54 -12.41 0.60
N SER A 29 1.31 -12.83 0.90
CA SER A 29 0.32 -13.28 -0.10
C SER A 29 -0.20 -12.16 -1.01
N LYS A 30 0.00 -10.88 -0.68
CA LYS A 30 -0.46 -9.77 -1.53
C LYS A 30 0.09 -9.84 -2.94
N TRP A 31 1.34 -10.24 -3.11
CA TRP A 31 1.98 -10.35 -4.43
C TRP A 31 1.40 -11.50 -5.26
N VAL A 32 0.86 -12.53 -4.61
CA VAL A 32 0.14 -13.62 -5.29
C VAL A 32 -1.21 -13.10 -5.79
N ASN A 33 -1.93 -12.33 -4.97
CA ASN A 33 -3.21 -11.71 -5.36
C ASN A 33 -3.01 -10.73 -6.52
N ILE A 34 -1.99 -9.87 -6.44
CA ILE A 34 -1.62 -8.94 -7.51
C ILE A 34 -1.27 -9.70 -8.80
N ALA A 35 -0.48 -10.77 -8.72
CA ALA A 35 -0.13 -11.57 -9.89
C ALA A 35 -1.36 -12.23 -10.53
N ALA A 36 -2.29 -12.75 -9.72
CA ALA A 36 -3.54 -13.32 -10.20
C ALA A 36 -4.43 -12.27 -10.88
N ALA A 37 -4.60 -11.09 -10.26
CA ALA A 37 -5.37 -9.99 -10.83
C ALA A 37 -4.79 -9.51 -12.17
N MET A 38 -3.46 -9.40 -12.28
CA MET A 38 -2.80 -9.02 -13.53
C MET A 38 -2.92 -10.10 -14.61
N ALA A 39 -2.88 -11.38 -14.24
CA ALA A 39 -3.09 -12.48 -15.19
C ALA A 39 -4.52 -12.47 -15.75
N ILE A 40 -5.52 -12.20 -14.90
CA ILE A 40 -6.92 -12.06 -15.30
C ILE A 40 -7.08 -10.86 -16.24
N GLU A 41 -6.53 -9.69 -15.88
CA GLU A 41 -6.64 -8.52 -16.75
C GLU A 41 -5.93 -8.76 -18.09
N GLN A 42 -4.73 -9.36 -18.10
CA GLN A 42 -4.01 -9.62 -19.34
C GLN A 42 -4.83 -10.45 -20.33
N ALA A 43 -5.68 -11.38 -19.88
CA ALA A 43 -6.54 -12.16 -20.76
C ALA A 43 -7.45 -11.28 -21.64
N ARG A 44 -7.86 -10.10 -21.15
CA ARG A 44 -8.65 -9.11 -21.91
C ARG A 44 -7.86 -8.45 -23.03
N HIS A 45 -6.54 -8.37 -22.87
CA HIS A 45 -5.60 -7.70 -23.76
C HIS A 45 -4.81 -8.67 -24.66
N LEU A 46 -5.08 -9.97 -24.58
CA LEU A 46 -4.53 -11.00 -25.48
C LEU A 46 -5.54 -11.36 -26.57
N GLU A 47 -5.08 -12.05 -27.60
CA GLU A 47 -5.92 -12.46 -28.72
C GLU A 47 -7.18 -13.21 -28.24
N GLY A 48 -8.36 -12.72 -28.65
CA GLY A 48 -9.66 -13.21 -28.18
C GLY A 48 -10.26 -12.46 -26.98
N GLY A 49 -9.50 -11.56 -26.34
CA GLY A 49 -9.98 -10.66 -25.30
C GLY A 49 -10.72 -9.43 -25.84
N ASP A 50 -11.59 -8.84 -25.01
CA ASP A 50 -12.43 -7.69 -25.35
C ASP A 50 -11.64 -6.41 -25.63
N LEU A 51 -10.43 -6.28 -25.06
CA LEU A 51 -9.55 -5.11 -25.20
C LEU A 51 -8.42 -5.32 -26.21
N PHE A 52 -8.30 -6.50 -26.82
CA PHE A 52 -7.19 -6.83 -27.72
C PHE A 52 -7.07 -5.87 -28.91
N ALA A 53 -8.20 -5.51 -29.52
CA ALA A 53 -8.23 -4.67 -30.71
C ALA A 53 -7.77 -3.22 -30.42
N SER A 54 -8.08 -2.69 -29.24
CA SER A 54 -7.76 -1.31 -28.86
C SER A 54 -6.45 -1.17 -28.08
N ASP A 55 -6.12 -2.15 -27.24
CA ASP A 55 -4.98 -2.11 -26.34
C ASP A 55 -4.31 -3.48 -26.18
N PRO A 56 -3.63 -4.00 -27.22
CA PRO A 56 -2.98 -5.31 -27.11
C PRO A 56 -1.81 -5.25 -26.13
N TRP A 57 -1.71 -6.26 -25.27
CA TRP A 57 -0.59 -6.49 -24.37
C TRP A 57 0.27 -7.65 -24.86
N ILE A 58 1.51 -7.71 -24.38
CA ILE A 58 2.39 -8.85 -24.64
C ILE A 58 2.08 -9.94 -23.60
N GLY A 59 1.93 -11.19 -24.05
CA GLY A 59 1.78 -12.34 -23.17
C GLY A 59 2.94 -12.43 -22.18
N ARG A 60 2.63 -12.25 -20.89
CA ARG A 60 3.62 -12.20 -19.80
C ARG A 60 3.15 -13.04 -18.64
N LYS A 61 4.04 -13.90 -18.14
CA LYS A 61 3.80 -14.63 -16.91
C LYS A 61 3.98 -13.71 -15.69
N TYR A 62 2.89 -13.35 -15.03
CA TYR A 62 2.94 -12.66 -13.74
C TYR A 62 3.16 -13.68 -12.62
N THR A 63 4.30 -13.59 -11.95
CA THR A 63 4.57 -14.30 -10.70
C THR A 63 4.66 -13.28 -9.56
N ALA A 64 4.49 -13.74 -8.31
CA ALA A 64 4.63 -12.87 -7.14
C ALA A 64 5.99 -12.15 -7.13
N ASP A 65 7.09 -12.87 -7.40
CA ASP A 65 8.43 -12.28 -7.48
C ASP A 65 8.58 -11.29 -8.64
N ALA A 66 8.02 -11.59 -9.81
CA ALA A 66 8.07 -10.68 -10.95
C ALA A 66 7.32 -9.37 -10.66
N CYS A 67 6.16 -9.45 -10.01
CA CYS A 67 5.38 -8.29 -9.60
C CYS A 67 6.12 -7.48 -8.53
N LYS A 68 6.64 -8.14 -7.50
CA LYS A 68 7.43 -7.51 -6.44
C LYS A 68 8.63 -6.76 -7.00
N ASN A 69 9.43 -7.40 -7.85
CA ASN A 69 10.60 -6.79 -8.48
C ASN A 69 10.21 -5.63 -9.39
N LYS A 70 9.11 -5.76 -10.13
CA LYS A 70 8.60 -4.69 -10.99
C LYS A 70 8.19 -3.46 -10.17
N TRP A 71 7.48 -3.65 -9.06
CA TRP A 71 7.08 -2.55 -8.18
C TRP A 71 8.29 -1.80 -7.62
N TYR A 72 9.27 -2.52 -7.06
CA TYR A 72 10.48 -1.87 -6.54
C TYR A 72 11.26 -1.12 -7.62
N TYR A 73 11.31 -1.66 -8.84
CA TYR A 73 11.91 -0.94 -9.97
C TYR A 73 11.16 0.37 -10.29
N LEU A 74 9.83 0.35 -10.27
CA LEU A 74 9.02 1.54 -10.53
C LEU A 74 9.20 2.60 -9.43
N VAL A 75 9.20 2.18 -8.15
CA VAL A 75 9.41 3.09 -7.01
C VAL A 75 10.80 3.72 -7.08
N ARG A 76 11.86 2.92 -7.30
CA ARG A 76 13.23 3.45 -7.46
C ARG A 76 13.35 4.40 -8.63
N LYS A 77 12.73 4.05 -9.78
CA LYS A 77 12.75 4.92 -10.95
C LYS A 77 12.06 6.27 -10.67
N GLU A 78 10.97 6.26 -9.91
CA GLU A 78 10.29 7.49 -9.49
C GLU A 78 11.14 8.32 -8.52
N GLU A 79 11.86 7.68 -7.60
CA GLU A 79 12.84 8.33 -6.71
C GLU A 79 14.03 8.91 -7.50
N ASP A 80 14.54 8.20 -8.50
CA ASP A 80 15.61 8.67 -9.39
C ASP A 80 15.13 9.87 -10.22
N GLU A 81 13.93 9.81 -10.82
CA GLU A 81 13.36 10.94 -11.56
C GLU A 81 13.09 12.16 -10.66
N LYS A 82 12.65 11.94 -9.42
CA LYS A 82 12.46 13.02 -8.41
C LYS A 82 13.78 13.59 -7.93
N SER A 83 14.80 12.76 -7.68
CA SER A 83 16.12 13.22 -7.27
C SER A 83 16.83 14.00 -8.39
N HIS A 84 16.68 13.59 -9.66
CA HIS A 84 17.15 14.38 -10.80
C HIS A 84 16.43 15.72 -10.94
N ALA A 85 15.16 15.81 -10.54
CA ALA A 85 14.44 17.09 -10.48
C ALA A 85 14.90 17.97 -9.29
N LEU A 86 15.26 17.36 -8.16
CA LEU A 86 15.74 18.04 -6.94
C LEU A 86 17.21 18.47 -7.01
N VAL A 87 18.04 17.85 -7.86
CA VAL A 87 19.45 18.27 -8.06
C VAL A 87 19.56 19.62 -8.79
N ALA A 88 18.47 20.15 -9.34
CA ALA A 88 18.41 21.53 -9.81
C ALA A 88 18.20 22.56 -8.67
N ASP A 89 17.90 22.12 -7.45
CA ASP A 89 17.66 22.96 -6.27
C ASP A 89 18.59 22.51 -5.13
N ASP A 90 19.83 22.90 -5.32
CA ASP A 90 20.95 22.97 -4.38
C ASP A 90 20.56 23.03 -2.87
N PHE A 91 21.12 22.12 -2.06
CA PHE A 91 21.26 22.17 -0.58
C PHE A 91 20.03 21.97 0.34
N ALA A 92 19.42 20.77 0.41
CA ALA A 92 18.66 20.39 1.61
C ALA A 92 18.75 18.89 1.96
N ILE A 93 19.14 18.63 3.21
CA ILE A 93 19.31 17.31 3.83
C ILE A 93 17.96 16.55 3.88
N PRO A 94 17.89 15.24 3.55
CA PRO A 94 16.63 14.51 3.33
C PRO A 94 15.84 14.09 4.58
N ASP A 95 15.94 14.80 5.70
CA ASP A 95 15.26 14.42 6.95
C ASP A 95 13.97 15.23 7.22
N LEU A 96 13.63 16.17 6.33
CA LEU A 96 12.47 17.05 6.47
C LEU A 96 11.22 16.58 5.69
N MET A 97 11.37 15.70 4.69
CA MET A 97 10.25 15.28 3.85
C MET A 97 9.29 14.29 4.52
N HIS A 98 9.75 13.55 5.52
CA HIS A 98 8.88 12.66 6.30
C HIS A 98 7.91 13.45 7.18
N ASN A 99 8.29 14.66 7.62
CA ASN A 99 7.47 15.54 8.45
C ASN A 99 6.50 16.43 7.62
N TYR A 100 6.82 16.70 6.36
CA TYR A 100 5.98 17.54 5.49
C TYR A 100 4.74 16.79 5.00
N TRP A 101 4.90 15.50 4.63
CA TRP A 101 3.79 14.69 4.13
C TRP A 101 2.78 14.29 5.22
N VAL A 102 3.23 14.22 6.47
CA VAL A 102 2.34 13.96 7.63
C VAL A 102 1.53 15.20 7.97
N LYS A 103 2.13 16.40 7.98
CA LYS A 103 1.42 17.65 8.30
C LYS A 103 0.36 18.05 7.27
N GLU A 104 0.67 17.93 5.99
CA GLU A 104 -0.25 18.35 4.93
C GLU A 104 -1.48 17.43 4.84
N LYS A 105 -1.30 16.13 5.13
CA LYS A 105 -2.39 15.16 5.22
C LYS A 105 -3.17 15.22 6.54
N GLU A 106 -2.53 15.61 7.64
CA GLU A 106 -3.23 15.91 8.90
C GLU A 106 -4.11 17.16 8.78
N GLU A 107 -3.63 18.26 8.18
CA GLU A 107 -4.47 19.45 7.98
C GLU A 107 -5.63 19.21 7.00
N GLU A 108 -5.40 18.43 5.93
CA GLU A 108 -6.48 18.04 5.01
C GLU A 108 -7.51 17.15 5.71
N MET A 109 -7.09 16.16 6.51
CA MET A 109 -8.03 15.37 7.32
C MET A 109 -8.76 16.23 8.36
N LEU A 110 -8.04 17.05 9.14
CA LEU A 110 -8.65 17.91 10.16
C LEU A 110 -9.67 18.88 9.56
N SER A 111 -9.42 19.41 8.36
CA SER A 111 -10.38 20.30 7.66
C SER A 111 -11.70 19.60 7.30
N ILE A 112 -11.68 18.29 7.05
CA ILE A 112 -12.88 17.48 6.78
C ILE A 112 -13.65 17.23 8.10
N PHE A 113 -12.95 17.15 9.23
CA PHE A 113 -13.54 16.90 10.55
C PHE A 113 -14.14 18.15 11.22
N TYR A 114 -13.65 19.37 10.92
CA TYR A 114 -14.15 20.61 11.55
C TYR A 114 -15.34 21.28 10.83
N GLY A 115 -15.84 20.69 9.75
CA GLY A 115 -16.96 21.22 8.96
C GLY A 115 -18.31 20.51 9.16
N THR A 116 -18.34 19.44 9.96
CA THR A 116 -19.54 18.63 10.19
C THR A 116 -19.84 18.58 11.68
N ASP A 117 -21.07 18.96 12.03
CA ASP A 117 -21.63 18.75 13.36
C ASP A 117 -21.47 17.28 13.74
N PHE A 118 -20.49 17.00 14.60
CA PHE A 118 -20.30 15.67 15.16
C PHE A 118 -21.54 15.34 16.00
N PRO A 119 -22.22 14.20 15.76
CA PRO A 119 -23.17 13.72 16.75
C PRO A 119 -22.39 13.48 18.05
N GLU A 120 -22.85 14.08 19.16
CA GLU A 120 -22.31 13.81 20.49
C GLU A 120 -22.24 12.29 20.68
N ILE A 121 -21.00 11.78 20.79
CA ILE A 121 -20.78 10.36 21.09
C ILE A 121 -21.28 10.17 22.52
N PRO A 122 -22.29 9.33 22.75
CA PRO A 122 -22.87 9.20 24.08
C PRO A 122 -21.85 8.55 25.04
N GLU A 123 -21.84 9.02 26.29
CA GLU A 123 -20.82 8.70 27.31
C GLU A 123 -20.80 7.21 27.72
N ASP A 124 -21.82 6.45 27.32
CA ASP A 124 -21.91 5.00 27.46
C ASP A 124 -20.92 4.25 26.57
N VAL A 125 -20.69 4.73 25.33
CA VAL A 125 -19.72 4.14 24.40
C VAL A 125 -18.28 4.27 24.92
N PHE A 126 -17.95 5.40 25.55
CA PHE A 126 -16.62 5.60 26.15
C PHE A 126 -16.37 4.66 27.33
N LYS A 127 -17.37 4.44 28.18
CA LYS A 127 -17.27 3.49 29.30
C LYS A 127 -17.09 2.05 28.83
N GLU A 128 -17.76 1.65 27.75
CA GLU A 128 -17.60 0.31 27.18
C GLU A 128 -16.18 0.09 26.64
N ILE A 129 -15.60 1.10 25.98
CA ILE A 129 -14.22 1.07 25.48
C ILE A 129 -13.21 0.99 26.63
N GLU A 130 -13.43 1.73 27.73
CA GLU A 130 -12.55 1.69 28.91
C GLU A 130 -12.57 0.31 29.58
N VAL A 131 -13.76 -0.30 29.73
CA VAL A 131 -13.92 -1.65 30.31
C VAL A 131 -13.24 -2.71 29.44
N GLU A 132 -13.43 -2.65 28.12
CA GLU A 132 -12.79 -3.55 27.15
C GLU A 132 -11.25 -3.40 27.19
N LEU A 133 -10.75 -2.18 27.38
CA LEU A 133 -9.32 -1.89 27.48
C LEU A 133 -8.72 -2.44 28.79
N GLU A 134 -9.40 -2.30 29.91
CA GLU A 134 -8.96 -2.87 31.19
C GLU A 134 -8.97 -4.41 31.16
N PHE A 135 -9.99 -5.01 30.57
CA PHE A 135 -10.08 -6.45 30.38
C PHE A 135 -8.89 -7.01 29.56
N LYS A 136 -8.52 -6.32 28.47
CA LYS A 136 -7.37 -6.70 27.64
C LYS A 136 -6.05 -6.56 28.40
N LYS A 137 -5.88 -5.48 29.18
CA LYS A 137 -4.71 -5.31 30.05
C LYS A 137 -4.61 -6.42 31.10
N ALA A 138 -5.74 -6.82 31.70
CA ALA A 138 -5.78 -7.89 32.69
C ALA A 138 -5.41 -9.25 32.08
N ILE A 139 -5.91 -9.58 30.88
CA ILE A 139 -5.54 -10.80 30.15
C ILE A 139 -4.03 -10.81 29.83
N GLN A 140 -3.50 -9.68 29.35
CA GLN A 140 -2.09 -9.56 29.01
C GLN A 140 -1.18 -9.72 30.24
N ALA A 141 -1.55 -9.13 31.38
CA ALA A 141 -0.85 -9.29 32.65
C ALA A 141 -0.89 -10.75 33.14
N HIS A 142 -2.04 -11.42 33.02
CA HIS A 142 -2.18 -12.83 33.42
C HIS A 142 -1.41 -13.79 32.50
N SER A 143 -1.34 -13.48 31.20
CA SER A 143 -0.52 -14.21 30.23
C SER A 143 0.96 -14.14 30.60
N LEU A 144 1.48 -12.95 30.90
CA LEU A 144 2.87 -12.73 31.31
C LEU A 144 3.24 -13.40 32.64
N PHE A 145 2.30 -13.48 33.59
CA PHE A 145 2.52 -14.13 34.88
C PHE A 145 2.56 -15.67 34.77
N SER A 146 1.83 -16.25 33.82
CA SER A 146 1.78 -17.69 33.59
C SER A 146 3.02 -18.27 32.91
N THR A 147 3.73 -17.45 32.11
CA THR A 147 5.02 -17.82 31.51
C THR A 147 6.17 -17.74 32.53
N ALA A 148 6.16 -16.75 33.43
CA ALA A 148 7.20 -16.61 34.46
C ALA A 148 7.23 -17.76 35.50
N ARG A 149 6.15 -18.54 35.63
CA ARG A 149 6.04 -19.65 36.59
C ARG A 149 6.44 -21.02 36.03
N ARG A 150 6.71 -21.15 34.73
CA ARG A 150 7.20 -22.40 34.10
C ARG A 150 8.72 -22.52 34.09
N ASP A 151 9.42 -21.44 34.43
CA ASP A 151 10.88 -21.37 34.41
C ASP A 151 11.52 -21.41 35.83
N GLN A 152 10.79 -21.95 36.83
CA GLN A 152 11.32 -22.29 38.16
C GLN A 152 11.27 -23.80 38.41
#